data_AF-A0A6D2G867-F1
#
_entry.id   AF-A0A6D2G867-F1
#
_cell.length_a   1.000
_cell.length_b   1.000
_cell.length_c   1.000
_cell.angle_alpha   90.00
_cell.angle_beta   90.00
_cell.angle_gamma   90.00
#
_symmetry.space_group_name_H-M   'P 1'
#
loop_
_entity.id
_entity.type
_entity.pdbx_description
1 polymer ?
#
loop_
_entity_poly.entity_id
_entity_poly.type
_entity_poly.pdbx_seq_one_letter_code
_entity_poly.pdbx_strand_id
1 'polypeptide(L)'
;MAPVAIMLLGTGTLAGIIANSELKDVLIHGLTASGLPSWLLAPVSGAMMSMATASTTAGTAVASGVFSPTLLELGVSALAGAAMIHAGATVLDHLPHGSFFHATGGSVNMQIHERLKLMPYETLVGLTITFISTLMFGFFGFAG
;
A
#
# COMPACT_ATOMS: atom_id res chain seq x y z
N MET A 1 -7.60 5.62 22.71
CA MET A 1 -8.72 5.77 21.74
C MET A 1 -8.57 7.02 20.85
N ALA A 2 -8.27 8.21 21.38
CA ALA A 2 -8.13 9.43 20.56
C ALA A 2 -7.12 9.36 19.39
N PRO A 3 -5.91 8.77 19.53
CA PRO A 3 -4.93 8.74 18.43
C PRO A 3 -5.39 7.91 17.21
N VAL A 4 -6.06 6.78 17.46
CA VAL A 4 -6.60 5.92 16.40
C VAL A 4 -7.73 6.64 15.65
N ALA A 5 -8.64 7.32 16.38
CA ALA A 5 -9.72 8.09 15.76
C ALA A 5 -9.20 9.24 14.88
N ILE A 6 -8.16 9.96 15.34
CA ILE A 6 -7.52 11.03 14.57
C ILE A 6 -6.83 10.47 13.32
N MET A 7 -6.12 9.34 13.45
CA MET A 7 -5.54 8.63 12.31
C MET A 7 -6.61 8.22 11.30
N LEU A 8 -7.70 7.60 11.75
CA LEU A 8 -8.80 7.19 10.86
C LEU A 8 -9.43 8.37 10.13
N LEU A 9 -9.61 9.51 10.82
CA LEU A 9 -10.10 10.75 10.22
C LEU A 9 -9.13 11.26 9.15
N GLY A 10 -7.83 11.34 9.46
CA GLY A 10 -6.80 11.74 8.50
C GLY A 10 -6.69 10.81 7.29
N THR A 11 -6.73 9.49 7.50
CA THR A 11 -6.73 8.51 6.40
C THR A 11 -7.99 8.60 5.56
N GLY A 12 -9.15 8.85 6.19
CA GLY A 12 -10.40 9.07 5.47
C GLY A 12 -10.37 10.34 4.62
N THR A 13 -9.79 11.43 5.15
CA THR A 13 -9.58 12.67 4.39
C THR A 13 -8.63 12.47 3.20
N LEU A 14 -7.49 11.79 3.40
CA LEU A 14 -6.57 11.48 2.31
C LEU A 14 -7.22 10.61 1.24
N ALA A 15 -7.95 9.56 1.64
CA ALA A 15 -8.70 8.72 0.71
C ALA A 15 -9.72 9.53 -0.09
N GLY A 16 -10.46 10.44 0.58
CA GLY A 16 -11.41 11.33 -0.08
C GLY A 16 -10.74 12.27 -1.10
N ILE A 17 -9.61 12.89 -0.75
CA ILE A 17 -8.85 13.76 -1.67
C ILE A 17 -8.37 12.95 -2.87
N ILE A 18 -7.78 11.78 -2.65
CA ILE A 18 -7.21 10.96 -3.72
C ILE A 18 -8.30 10.42 -4.65
N ALA A 19 -9.43 9.95 -4.10
CA ALA A 19 -10.58 9.47 -4.87
C ALA A 19 -11.20 10.56 -5.77
N ASN A 20 -11.07 11.83 -5.38
CA ASN A 20 -11.55 12.99 -6.13
C ASN A 20 -10.42 13.75 -6.85
N SER A 21 -9.24 13.14 -6.99
CA SER A 21 -8.10 13.68 -7.72
C SER A 21 -7.83 12.89 -8.99
N GLU A 22 -7.06 13.48 -9.91
CA GLU A 22 -6.62 12.81 -11.13
C GLU A 22 -5.62 11.67 -10.85
N LEU A 23 -5.09 11.53 -9.63
CA LEU A 23 -4.10 10.50 -9.30
C LEU A 23 -4.66 9.09 -9.50
N LYS A 24 -5.94 8.87 -9.15
CA LYS A 24 -6.62 7.60 -9.35
C LYS A 24 -6.61 7.22 -10.82
N ASP A 25 -7.01 8.16 -11.68
CA ASP A 25 -7.14 7.94 -13.12
C ASP A 25 -5.77 7.79 -13.78
N VAL A 26 -4.77 8.58 -13.35
CA VAL A 26 -3.38 8.45 -13.83
C VAL A 26 -2.81 7.06 -13.52
N LEU A 27 -3.07 6.51 -12.32
CA LEU A 27 -2.62 5.17 -11.96
C LEU A 27 -3.31 4.09 -12.80
N ILE A 28 -4.63 4.19 -12.96
CA ILE A 28 -5.41 3.22 -13.75
C ILE A 28 -5.02 3.28 -15.23
N HIS A 29 -4.91 4.48 -15.80
CA HIS A 29 -4.51 4.68 -17.19
C HIS A 29 -3.07 4.27 -17.43
N GLY A 30 -2.16 4.56 -16.50
CA GLY A 30 -0.76 4.11 -16.58
C GLY A 30 -0.66 2.59 -16.64
N LEU A 31 -1.41 1.88 -15.80
CA LEU A 31 -1.46 0.42 -15.85
C LEU A 31 -2.06 -0.09 -17.16
N THR A 32 -3.21 0.47 -17.57
CA THR A 32 -3.89 0.07 -18.81
C THR A 32 -3.01 0.29 -20.04
N ALA A 33 -2.33 1.44 -20.13
CA ALA A 33 -1.43 1.79 -21.23
C ALA A 33 -0.18 0.90 -21.28
N SER A 34 0.28 0.39 -20.13
CA SER A 34 1.41 -0.53 -20.07
C SER A 34 1.08 -1.96 -20.52
N GLY A 35 -0.21 -2.27 -20.76
CA GLY A 35 -0.67 -3.63 -21.11
C GLY A 35 -0.54 -4.63 -19.97
N LEU A 36 -0.27 -4.15 -18.75
CA LEU A 36 -0.12 -4.99 -17.57
C LEU A 36 -1.48 -5.50 -17.07
N PRO A 37 -1.51 -6.68 -16.43
CA PRO A 37 -2.74 -7.23 -15.87
C PRO A 37 -3.41 -6.28 -14.86
N SER A 38 -4.74 -6.18 -14.93
CA SER A 38 -5.55 -5.30 -14.08
C SER A 38 -5.36 -5.55 -12.58
N TRP A 39 -5.12 -6.80 -12.18
CA TRP A 39 -4.89 -7.17 -10.78
C TRP A 39 -3.60 -6.58 -10.19
N LEU A 40 -2.64 -6.11 -11.01
CA LEU A 40 -1.47 -5.38 -10.52
C LEU A 40 -1.81 -4.01 -9.94
N LEU A 41 -3.01 -3.49 -10.19
CA LEU A 41 -3.48 -2.27 -9.55
C LEU A 41 -3.51 -2.42 -8.03
N ALA A 42 -3.85 -3.61 -7.52
CA ALA A 42 -3.92 -3.88 -6.08
C ALA A 42 -2.57 -3.70 -5.37
N PRO A 43 -1.49 -4.44 -5.71
CA PRO A 43 -0.20 -4.26 -5.05
C PRO A 43 0.43 -2.88 -5.32
N VAL A 44 0.28 -2.33 -6.53
CA VAL A 44 0.85 -1.02 -6.88
C VAL A 44 0.19 0.11 -6.11
N SER A 45 -1.15 0.11 -6.02
CA SER A 45 -1.87 1.12 -5.23
C SER A 45 -1.52 1.02 -3.74
N GLY A 46 -1.43 -0.19 -3.19
CA GLY A 46 -0.94 -0.40 -1.82
C GLY A 46 0.43 0.23 -1.58
N ALA A 47 1.40 -0.06 -2.46
CA ALA A 47 2.76 0.49 -2.35
C ALA A 47 2.76 2.03 -2.45
N MET A 48 2.08 2.61 -3.45
CA MET A 48 2.03 4.07 -3.63
C MET A 48 1.34 4.77 -2.46
N MET A 49 0.23 4.22 -1.94
CA MET A 49 -0.46 4.83 -0.80
C MET A 49 0.33 4.67 0.49
N SER A 50 1.03 3.55 0.68
CA SER A 50 1.97 3.40 1.80
C SER A 50 3.14 4.36 1.70
N MET A 51 3.63 4.67 0.50
CA MET A 51 4.66 5.69 0.28
C MET A 51 4.18 7.07 0.75
N ALA A 52 2.96 7.45 0.33
CA ALA A 52 2.37 8.74 0.68
C ALA A 52 2.11 8.86 2.19
N THR A 53 1.62 7.80 2.81
CA THR A 53 1.22 7.78 4.23
C THR A 53 2.32 7.37 5.20
N ALA A 54 3.38 6.70 4.70
CA ALA A 54 4.41 6.00 5.44
C ALA A 54 3.87 5.18 6.62
N SER A 55 2.88 4.34 6.31
CA SER A 55 2.26 3.39 7.24
C SER A 55 1.53 2.30 6.48
N THR A 56 1.78 1.04 6.82
CA THR A 56 1.08 -0.11 6.20
C THR A 56 -0.42 -0.01 6.41
N THR A 57 -0.86 0.28 7.65
CA THR A 57 -2.29 0.38 7.98
C THR A 57 -2.95 1.55 7.25
N ALA A 58 -2.33 2.74 7.28
CA ALA A 58 -2.88 3.91 6.61
C ALA A 58 -2.91 3.73 5.08
N GLY A 59 -1.80 3.25 4.49
CA GLY A 59 -1.68 2.99 3.06
C GLY A 59 -2.70 1.97 2.57
N THR A 60 -2.88 0.87 3.31
CA THR A 60 -3.90 -0.15 3.01
C THR A 60 -5.31 0.43 3.08
N ALA A 61 -5.61 1.22 4.11
CA ALA A 61 -6.94 1.83 4.28
C ALA A 61 -7.25 2.84 3.16
N VAL A 62 -6.30 3.71 2.82
CA VAL A 62 -6.44 4.69 1.74
C VAL A 62 -6.56 3.98 0.39
N ALA A 63 -5.68 3.02 0.09
CA ALA A 63 -5.74 2.27 -1.17
C ALA A 63 -7.05 1.50 -1.33
N SER A 64 -7.48 0.80 -0.27
CA SER A 64 -8.76 0.07 -0.29
C SER A 64 -9.95 1.02 -0.46
N GLY A 65 -9.94 2.17 0.20
CA GLY A 65 -11.01 3.16 0.08
C GLY A 65 -11.12 3.78 -1.32
N VAL A 66 -9.99 3.94 -2.03
CA VAL A 66 -9.95 4.58 -3.35
C VAL A 66 -10.13 3.58 -4.49
N PHE A 67 -9.45 2.43 -4.44
CA PHE A 67 -9.30 1.52 -5.58
C PHE A 67 -10.13 0.25 -5.50
N SER A 68 -10.77 -0.06 -4.35
CA SER A 68 -11.60 -1.26 -4.24
C SER A 68 -12.75 -1.34 -5.26
N PRO A 69 -13.49 -0.25 -5.60
CA PRO A 69 -14.56 -0.35 -6.59
C PRO A 69 -14.00 -0.75 -7.96
N THR A 70 -12.92 -0.10 -8.39
CA THR A 70 -12.25 -0.39 -9.67
C THR A 70 -11.71 -1.82 -9.71
N LEU A 71 -11.09 -2.31 -8.63
CA LEU A 71 -10.57 -3.68 -8.58
C LEU A 71 -11.67 -4.72 -8.74
N LEU A 72 -12.81 -4.51 -8.06
CA LEU A 72 -13.97 -5.39 -8.17
C LEU A 72 -14.59 -5.34 -9.58
N GLU A 73 -14.68 -4.16 -10.20
CA GLU A 73 -15.14 -3.99 -11.59
C GLU A 73 -14.23 -4.68 -12.60
N LEU A 74 -12.92 -4.71 -12.35
CA LEU A 74 -11.92 -5.41 -13.15
C LEU A 74 -11.90 -6.93 -12.88
N GLY A 75 -12.82 -7.46 -12.06
CA GLY A 75 -12.98 -8.88 -11.77
C GLY A 75 -12.01 -9.43 -10.72
N VAL A 76 -11.30 -8.58 -9.99
CA VAL A 76 -10.44 -9.02 -8.87
C VAL A 76 -11.33 -9.31 -7.68
N SER A 77 -11.24 -10.52 -7.10
CA SER A 77 -12.04 -10.87 -5.93
C SER A 77 -11.69 -9.98 -4.72
N ALA A 78 -12.66 -9.75 -3.82
CA ALA A 78 -12.43 -8.94 -2.63
C ALA A 78 -11.27 -9.46 -1.77
N LEU A 79 -11.13 -10.79 -1.67
CA LEU A 79 -10.03 -11.42 -0.94
C LEU A 79 -8.69 -11.16 -1.62
N ALA A 80 -8.60 -11.41 -2.93
CA ALA A 80 -7.38 -11.20 -3.71
C ALA A 80 -6.95 -9.73 -3.69
N GLY A 81 -7.90 -8.81 -3.90
CA GLY A 81 -7.66 -7.38 -3.85
C GLY A 81 -7.14 -6.93 -2.48
N ALA A 82 -7.81 -7.33 -1.39
CA ALA A 82 -7.39 -6.97 -0.04
C ALA A 82 -6.01 -7.54 0.32
N ALA A 83 -5.74 -8.80 -0.02
CA ALA A 83 -4.45 -9.44 0.24
C ALA A 83 -3.32 -8.73 -0.51
N MET A 84 -3.50 -8.47 -1.80
CA MET A 84 -2.48 -7.81 -2.61
C MET A 84 -2.28 -6.34 -2.26
N ILE A 85 -3.34 -5.58 -1.94
CA ILE A 85 -3.19 -4.19 -1.45
C ILE A 85 -2.37 -4.15 -0.17
N HIS A 86 -2.71 -4.99 0.81
CA HIS A 86 -1.98 -5.03 2.08
C HIS A 86 -0.52 -5.42 1.83
N ALA A 87 -0.27 -6.47 1.04
CA ALA A 87 1.09 -6.88 0.71
C ALA A 87 1.88 -5.73 0.06
N GLY A 88 1.29 -5.06 -0.94
CA GLY A 88 1.87 -3.87 -1.56
C GLY A 88 2.18 -2.74 -0.59
N ALA A 89 1.32 -2.52 0.41
CA ALA A 89 1.52 -1.47 1.41
C ALA A 89 2.74 -1.70 2.31
N THR A 90 3.28 -2.93 2.39
CA THR A 90 4.51 -3.21 3.14
C THR A 90 5.79 -2.78 2.41
N VAL A 91 5.69 -2.39 1.13
CA VAL A 91 6.88 -2.06 0.32
C VAL A 91 7.51 -0.74 0.72
N LEU A 92 6.70 0.27 1.12
CA LEU A 92 7.17 1.65 1.33
C LEU A 92 6.61 2.30 2.60
N ASP A 93 6.09 1.51 3.53
CA ASP A 93 5.55 1.99 4.81
C ASP A 93 6.60 2.54 5.79
N HIS A 94 7.86 2.20 5.57
CA HIS A 94 8.98 2.51 6.45
C HIS A 94 9.74 3.77 6.03
N LEU A 95 9.13 4.67 5.24
CA LEU A 95 9.76 5.93 4.88
C LEU A 95 9.91 6.89 6.07
N PRO A 96 10.90 7.80 6.06
CA PRO A 96 11.28 8.59 7.24
C PRO A 96 10.21 9.54 7.78
N HIS A 97 9.21 9.92 6.98
CA HIS A 97 8.10 10.77 7.43
C HIS A 97 7.01 9.98 8.18
N GLY A 98 7.11 8.65 8.19
CA GLY A 98 6.13 7.76 8.79
C GLY A 98 6.36 7.44 10.24
N SER A 99 5.27 7.17 10.95
CA SER A 99 5.32 6.68 12.33
C SER A 99 6.04 5.33 12.44
N PHE A 100 6.01 4.49 11.39
CA PHE A 100 6.64 3.18 11.40
C PHE A 100 8.18 3.25 11.48
N PHE A 101 8.79 4.18 10.74
CA PHE A 101 10.25 4.43 10.79
C PHE A 101 10.70 4.79 12.20
N HIS A 102 9.95 5.68 12.86
CA HIS A 102 10.24 6.14 14.22
C HIS A 102 9.93 5.10 15.30
N ALA A 103 8.84 4.35 15.17
CA ALA A 103 8.46 3.33 16.14
C ALA A 103 9.48 2.18 16.17
N THR A 104 9.91 1.71 15.00
CA THR A 104 10.88 0.62 14.87
C THR A 104 12.28 1.06 15.30
N GLY A 105 12.75 2.24 14.86
CA GLY A 105 14.05 2.78 15.30
C GLY A 105 14.09 3.10 16.80
N GLY A 106 13.03 3.68 17.34
CA GLY A 106 12.90 4.04 18.75
C GLY A 106 12.87 2.84 19.70
N SER A 107 12.42 1.67 19.22
CA SER A 107 12.34 0.44 20.04
C SER A 107 13.70 -0.06 20.56
N VAL A 108 14.79 0.28 19.86
CA VAL A 108 16.16 -0.11 20.21
C VAL A 108 17.11 1.10 20.31
N ASN A 109 16.55 2.32 20.41
CA ASN A 109 17.31 3.58 20.43
C ASN A 109 18.29 3.74 19.26
N MET A 110 17.89 3.27 18.07
CA MET A 110 18.69 3.33 16.84
C MET A 110 18.91 4.77 16.41
N GLN A 111 20.13 5.09 15.95
CA GLN A 111 20.40 6.40 15.37
C GLN A 111 19.76 6.53 13.98
N ILE A 112 19.34 7.74 13.58
CA ILE A 112 18.68 7.97 12.28
C ILE A 112 19.54 7.45 11.11
N HIS A 113 20.85 7.67 11.18
CA HIS A 113 21.77 7.23 10.12
C HIS A 113 21.86 5.70 9.99
N GLU A 114 21.63 4.95 11.08
CA GLU A 114 21.55 3.48 11.06
C GLU A 114 20.21 3.04 10.51
N ARG A 115 19.13 3.71 10.92
CA ARG A 115 17.76 3.40 10.46
C ARG A 115 17.60 3.60 8.96
N LEU A 116 18.23 4.63 8.39
CA LEU A 116 18.26 4.87 6.94
C LEU A 116 18.95 3.72 6.17
N LYS A 117 19.93 3.03 6.77
CA LYS A 117 20.58 1.87 6.13
C LYS A 117 19.65 0.67 6.02
N LEU A 118 18.62 0.58 6.86
CA LEU A 118 17.65 -0.53 6.85
C LEU A 118 16.60 -0.40 5.75
N MET A 119 16.30 0.82 5.27
CA MET A 119 15.25 1.06 4.27
C MET A 119 15.35 0.15 3.02
N PRO A 120 16.51 -0.02 2.35
CA PRO A 120 16.56 -0.89 1.18
C PRO A 120 16.25 -2.36 1.52
N TYR A 121 16.58 -2.82 2.72
CA TYR A 121 16.30 -4.18 3.16
C TYR A 121 14.81 -4.36 3.47
N GLU A 122 14.19 -3.40 4.15
CA GLU A 122 12.74 -3.43 4.43
C GLU A 122 11.92 -3.34 3.15
N THR A 123 12.32 -2.49 2.20
CA THR A 123 11.73 -2.43 0.86
C THR A 123 11.86 -3.79 0.16
N LEU A 124 13.03 -4.45 0.21
CA LEU A 124 13.23 -5.76 -0.40
C LEU A 124 12.36 -6.86 0.25
N VAL A 125 12.20 -6.83 1.58
CA VAL A 125 11.31 -7.74 2.30
C VAL A 125 9.86 -7.49 1.89
N GLY A 126 9.42 -6.23 1.87
CA GLY A 126 8.07 -5.87 1.41
C GLY A 126 7.81 -6.24 -0.04
N LEU A 127 8.81 -6.07 -0.93
CA LEU A 127 8.75 -6.54 -2.31
C LEU A 127 8.61 -8.06 -2.39
N THR A 128 9.28 -8.81 -1.52
CA THR A 128 9.16 -10.27 -1.46
C THR A 128 7.74 -10.68 -1.05
N ILE A 129 7.19 -10.05 -0.01
CA ILE A 129 5.81 -10.28 0.45
C ILE A 129 4.83 -9.97 -0.69
N THR A 130 5.00 -8.82 -1.32
CA THR A 130 4.18 -8.38 -2.46
C THR A 130 4.26 -9.36 -3.61
N PHE A 131 5.47 -9.74 -4.02
CA PHE A 131 5.69 -10.67 -5.12
C PHE A 131 5.00 -12.02 -4.89
N ILE A 132 5.16 -12.60 -3.70
CA ILE A 132 4.51 -13.86 -3.36
C ILE A 132 2.98 -13.70 -3.32
N SER A 133 2.46 -12.63 -2.71
CA SER A 133 1.01 -12.35 -2.68
C SER A 133 0.45 -12.19 -4.08
N THR A 134 1.15 -11.47 -4.96
CA THR A 134 0.74 -11.23 -6.33
C THR A 134 0.77 -12.51 -7.17
N LEU A 135 1.77 -13.38 -6.96
CA LEU A 135 1.78 -14.70 -7.58
C LEU A 135 0.58 -15.54 -7.11
N MET A 136 0.33 -15.61 -5.80
CA MET A 136 -0.75 -16.41 -5.24
C MET A 136 -2.13 -15.95 -5.71
N PHE A 137 -2.42 -14.65 -5.56
CA PHE A 137 -3.77 -14.11 -5.75
C PHE A 137 -4.02 -13.49 -7.13
N GLY A 138 -2.97 -12.99 -7.79
CA GLY A 138 -3.07 -12.40 -9.12
C GLY A 138 -2.84 -13.42 -10.24
N PHE A 139 -1.75 -14.20 -10.15
CA PHE A 139 -1.37 -15.12 -11.22
C PHE A 139 -2.02 -16.50 -11.10
N PHE A 140 -1.93 -17.15 -9.93
CA PHE A 140 -2.50 -18.47 -9.70
C PHE A 140 -3.98 -18.43 -9.30
N GLY A 141 -4.48 -17.27 -8.86
CA GLY A 141 -5.89 -17.10 -8.46
C GLY A 141 -6.27 -17.91 -7.23
N PHE A 142 -5.35 -18.19 -6.31
CA PHE A 142 -5.66 -18.93 -5.10
C PHE A 142 -6.69 -18.17 -4.26
N ALA A 143 -7.80 -18.84 -3.93
CA ALA A 143 -8.92 -18.33 -3.13
C ALA A 143 -9.70 -17.13 -3.72
N GLY A 144 -9.68 -16.96 -5.05
CA GLY A 144 -10.59 -16.09 -5.81
C GLY A 144 -11.65 -16.88 -6.56
#